data_AF-A0A2X1JY70-F1
#
_entry.id   AF-A0A2X1JY70-F1
#
_cell.length_a   1.000
_cell.length_b   1.000
_cell.length_c   1.000
_cell.angle_alpha   90.00
_cell.angle_beta   90.00
_cell.angle_gamma   90.00
#
_symmetry.space_group_name_H-M   'P 1'
#
loop_
_entity.id
_entity.type
_entity.pdbx_description
1 polymer ?
#
loop_
_entity_poly.entity_id
_entity_poly.type
_entity_poly.pdbx_seq_one_letter_code
_entity_poly.pdbx_strand_id
1 'polypeptide(L)'
;MVGPLADSKRDVMGSWSAAGVADQSVTVLTGIKNAVGENGKVLYAKGANVTSDKGIIDFLNQYEEAVKVDPRSPQEMIDEAVQTAKQSDVVVAVVGEAQGMAHEASSRTDITIPQSQRDLIAALKATGKPLVLVLMNGRPLALVKEDQQADAILENLVCGD
;
A
#
# COMPACT_ATOMS: atom_id res chain seq x y z
N MET A 1 -10.34 -2.82 -3.22
CA MET A 1 -9.19 -2.09 -2.65
C MET A 1 -8.35 -3.07 -1.86
N VAL A 2 -7.07 -3.19 -2.17
CA VAL A 2 -6.16 -4.09 -1.49
C VAL A 2 -4.83 -3.39 -1.22
N GLY A 3 -4.09 -3.76 -0.18
CA GLY A 3 -2.71 -3.33 0.04
C GLY A 3 -2.51 -2.58 1.36
N PRO A 4 -1.26 -2.58 1.88
CA PRO A 4 -0.96 -2.06 3.21
C PRO A 4 -1.17 -0.54 3.34
N LEU A 5 -1.10 0.19 2.23
CA LEU A 5 -1.22 1.66 2.22
C LEU A 5 -2.64 2.14 1.93
N ALA A 6 -3.56 1.24 1.56
CA ALA A 6 -4.91 1.61 1.15
C ALA A 6 -5.68 2.35 2.25
N ASP A 7 -5.50 1.97 3.51
CA ASP A 7 -6.13 2.61 4.66
C ASP A 7 -5.13 3.21 5.64
N SER A 8 -3.94 3.60 5.15
CA SER A 8 -2.91 4.20 6.00
C SER A 8 -3.05 5.72 6.07
N LYS A 9 -3.50 6.20 7.23
CA LYS A 9 -3.55 7.63 7.54
C LYS A 9 -2.17 8.27 7.75
N ARG A 10 -1.23 7.52 8.35
CA ARG A 10 0.12 8.05 8.64
C ARG A 10 0.95 8.23 7.38
N ASP A 11 0.82 7.29 6.43
CA ASP A 11 1.64 7.28 5.23
C ASP A 11 1.15 8.27 4.16
N VAL A 12 -0.16 8.55 4.09
CA VAL A 12 -0.70 9.54 3.13
C VAL A 12 -0.23 10.97 3.40
N MET A 13 0.10 11.29 4.66
CA MET A 13 0.72 12.56 5.03
C MET A 13 2.20 12.67 4.62
N GLY A 14 2.87 11.53 4.53
CA GLY A 14 4.29 11.42 4.23
C GLY A 14 5.23 11.87 5.33
N SER A 15 6.47 12.09 4.89
CA SER A 15 7.56 12.53 5.76
C SER A 15 7.60 14.05 5.86
N TRP A 16 8.17 14.58 6.93
CA TRP A 16 8.17 16.03 7.22
C TRP A 16 6.76 16.66 7.25
N SER A 17 5.76 15.94 7.78
CA SER A 17 4.36 16.35 7.84
C SER A 17 4.05 17.49 8.84
N ALA A 18 5.08 18.18 9.33
CA ALA A 18 5.01 19.29 10.28
C ALA A 18 4.08 19.01 11.47
N ALA A 19 3.03 19.82 11.65
CA ALA A 19 2.06 19.70 12.73
C ALA A 19 0.76 18.98 12.29
N GLY A 20 0.77 18.31 11.14
CA GLY A 20 -0.39 17.57 10.66
C GLY A 20 -0.78 16.44 11.62
N VAL A 21 -2.08 16.14 11.66
CA VAL A 21 -2.65 15.13 12.56
C VAL A 21 -3.17 13.98 11.72
N ALA A 22 -2.48 12.84 11.74
CA ALA A 22 -2.80 11.69 10.88
C ALA A 22 -4.27 11.29 10.92
N ASP A 23 -4.93 11.39 12.09
CA ASP A 23 -6.33 11.03 12.18
C ASP A 23 -7.30 11.88 11.36
N GLN A 24 -6.86 13.06 10.90
CA GLN A 24 -7.61 13.97 10.04
C GLN A 24 -7.43 13.67 8.55
N SER A 25 -6.43 12.87 8.16
CA SER A 25 -6.12 12.58 6.76
C SER A 25 -7.14 11.64 6.12
N VAL A 26 -7.45 11.89 4.84
CA VAL A 26 -8.31 11.02 4.03
C VAL A 26 -7.48 9.91 3.39
N THR A 27 -7.69 8.66 3.80
CA THR A 27 -7.00 7.50 3.19
C THR A 27 -7.46 7.28 1.76
N VAL A 28 -6.65 6.60 0.94
CA VAL A 28 -7.05 6.22 -0.44
C VAL A 28 -8.35 5.41 -0.43
N LEU A 29 -8.51 4.49 0.53
CA LEU A 29 -9.74 3.73 0.74
C LEU A 29 -10.93 4.64 1.03
N THR A 30 -10.77 5.61 1.93
CA THR A 30 -11.83 6.56 2.29
C THR A 30 -12.18 7.46 1.11
N GLY A 31 -11.19 8.01 0.41
CA GLY A 31 -11.38 8.82 -0.79
C GLY A 31 -12.13 8.07 -1.89
N ILE A 32 -11.76 6.82 -2.18
CA ILE A 32 -12.46 5.98 -3.15
C ILE A 32 -13.90 5.66 -2.71
N LYS A 33 -14.12 5.33 -1.43
CA LYS A 33 -15.49 5.12 -0.91
C LYS A 33 -16.35 6.37 -1.09
N ASN A 34 -15.81 7.55 -0.80
CA ASN A 34 -16.52 8.82 -0.96
C ASN A 34 -16.84 9.11 -2.43
N ALA A 35 -15.90 8.89 -3.34
CA ALA A 35 -16.07 9.13 -4.77
C ALA A 35 -17.07 8.16 -5.42
N VAL A 36 -17.07 6.88 -5.01
CA VAL A 36 -17.99 5.86 -5.51
C VAL A 36 -19.41 6.08 -4.97
N GLY A 37 -19.55 6.45 -3.70
CA GLY A 37 -20.85 6.65 -3.06
C GLY A 37 -21.75 5.42 -3.17
N GLU A 38 -23.00 5.61 -3.55
CA GLU A 38 -23.98 4.52 -3.73
C GLU A 38 -23.87 3.80 -5.08
N ASN A 39 -23.01 4.30 -5.99
CA ASN A 39 -22.91 3.77 -7.36
C ASN A 39 -22.03 2.52 -7.46
N GLY A 40 -21.45 2.04 -6.36
CA GLY A 40 -20.61 0.86 -6.36
C GLY A 40 -20.26 0.37 -4.95
N LYS A 41 -19.69 -0.83 -4.89
CA LYS A 41 -19.29 -1.47 -3.63
C LYS A 41 -17.78 -1.53 -3.53
N VAL A 42 -17.23 -0.98 -2.44
CA VAL A 42 -15.79 -1.06 -2.16
C VAL A 42 -15.53 -2.20 -1.17
N LEU A 43 -14.96 -3.31 -1.68
CA LEU A 43 -14.42 -4.37 -0.83
C LEU A 43 -12.97 -4.04 -0.44
N TYR A 44 -12.57 -4.40 0.77
CA TYR A 44 -11.25 -4.12 1.32
C TYR A 44 -10.61 -5.37 1.94
N ALA A 45 -9.31 -5.55 1.66
CA ALA A 45 -8.44 -6.50 2.35
C ALA A 45 -7.04 -5.90 2.46
N LYS A 46 -6.34 -6.13 3.58
CA LYS A 46 -4.98 -5.57 3.77
C LYS A 46 -3.98 -6.20 2.78
N GLY A 47 -4.07 -7.52 2.58
CA GLY A 47 -3.29 -8.27 1.60
C GLY A 47 -1.82 -8.53 1.96
N ALA A 48 -1.14 -7.55 2.54
CA ALA A 48 0.23 -7.68 3.02
C ALA A 48 0.52 -6.66 4.12
N ASN A 49 1.58 -6.88 4.89
CA ASN A 49 2.24 -5.81 5.64
C ASN A 49 3.14 -4.99 4.70
N VAL A 50 3.45 -3.74 5.08
CA VAL A 50 4.36 -2.86 4.31
C VAL A 50 5.67 -3.57 3.99
N THR A 51 6.22 -4.31 4.94
CA THR A 51 7.35 -5.22 4.77
C THR A 51 7.20 -6.40 5.74
N SER A 52 7.90 -7.50 5.45
CA SER A 52 8.05 -8.65 6.36
C SER A 52 9.42 -8.66 7.05
N ASP A 53 10.32 -7.75 6.70
CA ASP A 53 11.64 -7.65 7.31
C ASP A 53 11.54 -7.03 8.70
N LYS A 54 11.88 -7.80 9.73
CA LYS A 54 11.82 -7.36 11.13
C LYS A 54 12.75 -6.19 11.42
N GLY A 55 13.94 -6.14 10.83
CA GLY A 55 14.88 -5.04 11.04
C GLY A 55 14.34 -3.72 10.48
N ILE A 56 13.69 -3.78 9.31
CA ILE A 56 13.03 -2.60 8.73
C ILE A 56 11.82 -2.19 9.57
N ILE A 57 11.02 -3.15 10.07
CA ILE A 57 9.88 -2.84 10.96
C ILE A 57 10.37 -2.17 12.25
N ASP A 58 11.38 -2.76 12.90
CA ASP A 58 11.94 -2.24 14.16
C ASP A 58 12.53 -0.84 13.95
N PHE A 59 13.16 -0.57 12.79
CA PHE A 59 13.60 0.77 12.38
C PHE A 59 12.44 1.75 12.19
N LEU A 60 11.41 1.37 11.42
CA LEU A 60 10.26 2.24 11.14
C LEU A 60 9.46 2.55 12.42
N ASN A 61 9.46 1.63 13.39
CA ASN A 61 8.75 1.77 14.65
C ASN A 61 9.65 2.20 15.82
N GLN A 62 10.87 2.65 15.57
CA GLN A 62 11.85 2.92 16.61
C GLN A 62 11.41 4.03 17.58
N TYR A 63 10.73 5.06 17.07
CA TYR A 63 10.37 6.25 17.84
C TYR A 63 8.86 6.40 18.08
N GLU A 64 8.05 5.86 17.17
CA GLU A 64 6.59 5.84 17.24
C GLU A 64 6.07 4.56 16.55
N GLU A 65 4.84 4.15 16.78
CA GLU A 65 4.21 3.06 16.01
C GLU A 65 3.76 3.58 14.63
N ALA A 66 4.73 3.84 13.74
CA ALA A 66 4.46 4.39 12.41
C ALA A 66 3.83 3.35 11.45
N VAL A 67 4.22 2.08 11.55
CA VAL A 67 3.69 0.99 10.73
C VAL A 67 3.06 -0.10 11.59
N LYS A 68 1.78 -0.38 11.31
CA LYS A 68 1.02 -1.44 11.99
C LYS A 68 1.23 -2.78 11.30
N VAL A 69 1.82 -3.72 12.04
CA VAL A 69 2.03 -5.10 11.58
C VAL A 69 0.78 -5.92 11.90
N ASP A 70 0.15 -6.46 10.86
CA ASP A 70 -0.90 -7.46 11.02
C ASP A 70 -0.27 -8.78 11.48
N PRO A 71 -0.77 -9.41 12.56
CA PRO A 71 -0.19 -10.62 13.13
C PRO A 71 -0.43 -11.88 12.29
N ARG A 72 -1.35 -11.83 11.32
CA ARG A 72 -1.62 -12.97 10.42
C ARG A 72 -0.40 -13.27 9.57
N SER A 73 -0.28 -14.52 9.13
CA SER A 73 0.79 -14.91 8.22
C SER A 73 0.65 -14.20 6.87
N PRO A 74 1.76 -14.00 6.13
CA PRO A 74 1.71 -13.44 4.77
C PRO A 74 0.74 -14.18 3.85
N GLN A 75 0.70 -15.52 3.92
CA GLN A 75 -0.18 -16.32 3.08
C GLN A 75 -1.65 -16.10 3.41
N GLU A 76 -2.04 -16.05 4.69
CA GLU A 76 -3.43 -15.80 5.09
C GLU A 76 -3.93 -14.43 4.60
N MET A 77 -3.09 -13.40 4.66
CA MET A 77 -3.44 -12.07 4.15
C MET A 77 -3.57 -12.06 2.62
N ILE A 78 -2.66 -12.74 1.91
CA ILE A 78 -2.72 -12.87 0.45
C ILE A 78 -3.98 -13.65 0.04
N ASP A 79 -4.32 -14.73 0.74
CA ASP A 79 -5.50 -15.54 0.46
C ASP A 79 -6.78 -14.72 0.64
N GLU A 80 -6.91 -13.95 1.73
CA GLU A 80 -8.02 -13.02 1.95
C GLU A 80 -8.13 -11.99 0.81
N ALA A 81 -7.01 -11.40 0.40
CA ALA A 81 -6.97 -10.44 -0.70
C ALA A 81 -7.37 -11.08 -2.04
N VAL A 82 -6.91 -12.29 -2.33
CA VAL A 82 -7.28 -13.03 -3.54
C VAL A 82 -8.77 -13.38 -3.54
N GLN A 83 -9.34 -13.81 -2.41
CA GLN A 83 -10.78 -14.08 -2.30
C GLN A 83 -11.61 -12.79 -2.48
N THR A 84 -11.11 -11.67 -1.97
CA THR A 84 -11.74 -10.36 -2.15
C THR A 84 -11.68 -9.90 -3.61
N ALA A 85 -10.54 -10.11 -4.26
CA ALA A 85 -10.33 -9.78 -5.67
C ALA A 85 -11.25 -10.60 -6.59
N LYS A 86 -11.43 -11.90 -6.31
CA LYS A 86 -12.33 -12.77 -7.09
C LYS A 86 -13.80 -12.28 -7.09
N GLN A 87 -14.22 -11.65 -6.00
CA GLN A 87 -15.56 -11.06 -5.83
C GLN A 87 -15.69 -9.65 -6.45
N SER A 88 -14.60 -9.08 -6.96
CA SER A 88 -14.57 -7.71 -7.49
C SER A 88 -14.49 -7.70 -9.01
N ASP A 89 -14.97 -6.64 -9.65
CA ASP A 89 -14.84 -6.45 -11.10
C ASP A 89 -13.46 -5.90 -11.48
N VAL A 90 -12.88 -5.08 -10.60
CA VAL A 90 -11.55 -4.48 -10.73
C VAL A 90 -10.83 -4.52 -9.39
N VAL A 91 -9.51 -4.70 -9.42
CA VAL A 91 -8.65 -4.63 -8.24
C VAL A 91 -7.84 -3.34 -8.30
N VAL A 92 -7.97 -2.53 -7.26
CA VAL A 92 -7.09 -1.38 -7.01
C VAL A 92 -6.17 -1.76 -5.84
N ALA A 93 -4.89 -1.91 -6.13
CA ALA A 93 -3.85 -2.24 -5.15
C ALA A 93 -3.05 -0.99 -4.79
N VAL A 94 -3.10 -0.58 -3.52
CA VAL A 94 -2.39 0.60 -3.00
C VAL A 94 -1.13 0.13 -2.29
N VAL A 95 0.01 0.35 -2.93
CA VAL A 95 1.30 -0.28 -2.62
C VAL A 95 2.43 0.74 -2.71
N GLY A 96 3.59 0.40 -2.13
CA GLY A 96 4.78 1.23 -2.19
C GLY A 96 5.51 1.28 -0.85
N GLU A 97 5.85 2.49 -0.41
CA GLU A 97 6.67 2.76 0.75
C GLU A 97 5.83 3.33 1.90
N ALA A 98 6.14 2.92 3.13
CA ALA A 98 5.76 3.71 4.29
C ALA A 98 6.56 5.02 4.30
N GLN A 99 6.00 6.08 4.85
CA GLN A 99 6.64 7.40 4.87
C GLN A 99 8.05 7.40 5.47
N GLY A 100 8.27 6.57 6.51
CA GLY A 100 9.55 6.44 7.19
C GLY A 100 10.64 5.80 6.33
N MET A 101 10.29 5.15 5.22
CA MET A 101 11.27 4.64 4.25
C MET A 101 11.86 5.76 3.40
N ALA A 102 11.20 6.91 3.28
CA ALA A 102 11.61 8.07 2.49
C ALA A 102 11.70 9.34 3.38
N HIS A 103 12.47 9.23 4.44
CA HIS A 103 12.73 10.30 5.41
C HIS A 103 14.23 10.48 5.65
N GLU A 104 14.59 11.37 6.57
CA GLU A 104 15.98 11.56 7.02
C GLU A 104 16.58 10.25 7.52
N ALA A 105 17.85 10.01 7.16
CA ALA A 105 18.59 8.78 7.45
C ALA A 105 18.00 7.48 6.87
N SER A 106 16.92 7.54 6.08
CA SER A 106 16.27 6.38 5.47
C SER A 106 16.75 6.11 4.04
N SER A 107 18.05 5.93 3.87
CA SER A 107 18.61 5.53 2.56
C SER A 107 18.27 4.06 2.25
N ARG A 108 17.90 3.77 0.99
CA ARG A 108 17.62 2.41 0.53
C ARG A 108 18.63 1.98 -0.53
N THR A 109 19.15 0.76 -0.39
CA THR A 109 20.00 0.09 -1.39
C THR A 109 19.19 -0.65 -2.45
N ASP A 110 17.93 -0.95 -2.15
CA ASP A 110 16.95 -1.54 -3.06
C ASP A 110 15.77 -0.57 -3.21
N ILE A 111 15.54 -0.09 -4.43
CA ILE A 111 14.49 0.86 -4.79
C ILE A 111 13.25 0.18 -5.38
N THR A 112 13.06 -1.12 -5.18
CA THR A 112 11.85 -1.82 -5.58
C THR A 112 10.75 -1.71 -4.51
N ILE A 113 9.51 -2.02 -4.91
CA ILE A 113 8.41 -2.23 -3.95
C ILE A 113 8.81 -3.36 -2.98
N PRO A 114 8.55 -3.23 -1.67
CA PRO A 114 8.86 -4.28 -0.70
C PRO A 114 8.33 -5.66 -1.10
N GLN A 115 9.12 -6.72 -0.84
CA GLN A 115 8.82 -8.07 -1.31
C GLN A 115 7.43 -8.56 -0.90
N SER A 116 6.99 -8.29 0.34
CA SER A 116 5.66 -8.68 0.83
C SER A 116 4.52 -8.15 -0.05
N GLN A 117 4.69 -6.95 -0.61
CA GLN A 117 3.72 -6.33 -1.49
C GLN A 117 3.85 -6.82 -2.94
N ARG A 118 5.07 -7.16 -3.40
CA ARG A 118 5.26 -7.79 -4.72
C ARG A 118 4.63 -9.18 -4.79
N ASP A 119 4.72 -9.95 -3.71
CA ASP A 119 4.08 -11.27 -3.63
C ASP A 119 2.55 -11.13 -3.73
N LEU A 120 1.99 -10.12 -3.05
CA LEU A 120 0.59 -9.74 -3.19
C LEU A 120 0.23 -9.35 -4.63
N ILE A 121 1.00 -8.48 -5.28
CA ILE A 121 0.76 -8.06 -6.68
C ILE A 121 0.76 -9.27 -7.61
N ALA A 122 1.73 -10.18 -7.46
CA ALA A 122 1.81 -11.40 -8.26
C ALA A 122 0.57 -12.30 -8.06
N ALA A 123 0.14 -12.49 -6.81
CA ALA A 123 -1.06 -13.26 -6.48
C ALA A 123 -2.34 -12.61 -7.03
N LEU A 124 -2.45 -11.28 -6.97
CA LEU A 124 -3.58 -10.53 -7.54
C LEU A 124 -3.59 -10.64 -9.07
N LYS A 125 -2.45 -10.50 -9.75
CA LYS A 125 -2.36 -10.66 -11.21
C LYS A 125 -2.79 -12.07 -11.63
N ALA A 126 -2.42 -13.10 -10.87
CA ALA A 126 -2.81 -14.48 -11.15
C ALA A 126 -4.33 -14.72 -11.08
N THR A 127 -5.11 -13.82 -10.49
CA THR A 127 -6.59 -13.90 -10.52
C THR A 127 -7.19 -13.60 -11.89
N GLY A 128 -6.44 -12.96 -12.79
CA GLY A 128 -6.93 -12.50 -14.10
C GLY A 128 -7.87 -11.30 -14.05
N LYS A 129 -8.10 -10.70 -12.87
CA LYS A 129 -8.88 -9.48 -12.72
C LYS A 129 -8.06 -8.27 -13.19
N PRO A 130 -8.68 -7.24 -13.80
CA PRO A 130 -8.00 -5.98 -14.07
C PRO A 130 -7.35 -5.41 -12.81
N LEU A 131 -6.05 -5.15 -12.88
CA LEU A 131 -5.21 -4.74 -11.75
C LEU A 131 -4.67 -3.34 -11.98
N VAL A 132 -5.11 -2.41 -11.14
CA VAL A 132 -4.63 -1.03 -11.08
C VAL A 132 -3.72 -0.88 -9.88
N LEU A 133 -2.48 -0.41 -10.08
CA LEU A 133 -1.57 -0.07 -9.00
C LEU A 133 -1.66 1.44 -8.70
N VAL A 134 -1.91 1.78 -7.44
CA VAL A 134 -1.77 3.14 -6.92
C VAL A 134 -0.51 3.13 -6.06
N LEU A 135 0.51 3.83 -6.54
CA LEU A 135 1.83 3.86 -5.92
C LEU A 135 1.92 5.02 -4.93
N MET A 136 2.39 4.73 -3.72
CA MET A 136 2.72 5.74 -2.72
C MET A 136 4.19 5.58 -2.32
N ASN A 137 5.01 6.59 -2.64
CA ASN A 137 6.45 6.55 -2.42
C ASN A 137 7.03 7.97 -2.34
N GLY A 138 8.11 8.12 -1.58
CA GLY A 138 8.81 9.40 -1.44
C GLY A 138 10.04 9.53 -2.35
N ARG A 139 10.29 8.52 -3.21
CA ARG A 139 11.41 8.47 -4.16
C ARG A 139 11.00 7.72 -5.43
N PRO A 140 11.79 7.82 -6.53
CA PRO A 140 11.63 6.93 -7.68
C PRO A 140 11.80 5.46 -7.30
N LEU A 141 10.94 4.60 -7.83
CA LEU A 141 11.01 3.15 -7.64
C LEU A 141 11.37 2.42 -8.94
N ALA A 142 12.05 1.29 -8.83
CA ALA A 142 12.24 0.35 -9.93
C ALA A 142 10.97 -0.52 -10.09
N LEU A 143 10.24 -0.29 -11.19
CA LEU A 143 8.88 -0.81 -11.42
C LEU A 143 8.77 -1.72 -12.65
N VAL A 144 9.87 -2.31 -13.12
CA VAL A 144 9.91 -3.08 -14.37
C VAL A 144 8.95 -4.28 -14.36
N LYS A 145 8.82 -4.96 -13.22
CA LYS A 145 7.90 -6.12 -13.10
C LYS A 145 6.46 -5.66 -12.98
N GLU A 146 6.25 -4.60 -12.21
CA GLU A 146 4.95 -4.01 -11.96
C GLU A 146 4.32 -3.45 -13.24
N ASP A 147 5.12 -2.81 -14.10
CA ASP A 147 4.73 -2.35 -15.45
C ASP A 147 4.25 -3.49 -16.35
N GLN A 148 4.84 -4.68 -16.21
CA GLN A 148 4.43 -5.87 -16.98
C GLN A 148 3.20 -6.58 -16.40
N GLN A 149 2.91 -6.38 -15.12
CA GLN A 149 1.83 -7.06 -14.40
C GLN A 149 0.56 -6.21 -14.31
N ALA A 150 0.69 -4.91 -14.11
CA ALA A 150 -0.43 -3.99 -13.95
C ALA A 150 -1.09 -3.67 -15.29
N ASP A 151 -2.39 -3.47 -15.26
CA ASP A 151 -3.14 -2.97 -16.42
C ASP A 151 -3.17 -1.43 -16.43
N ALA A 152 -2.96 -0.80 -15.27
CA ALA A 152 -2.72 0.63 -15.13
C ALA A 152 -1.87 0.94 -13.88
N ILE A 153 -1.07 1.99 -13.95
CA ILE A 153 -0.26 2.49 -12.83
C ILE A 153 -0.53 3.98 -12.64
N LEU A 154 -0.86 4.38 -11.42
CA LEU A 154 -0.97 5.77 -10.99
C LEU A 154 0.09 6.04 -9.92
N GLU A 155 1.01 6.95 -10.22
CA GLU A 155 1.96 7.50 -9.24
C GLU A 155 1.27 8.59 -8.42
N ASN A 156 1.07 8.32 -7.13
CA ASN A 156 0.38 9.21 -6.19
C ASN A 156 1.35 9.93 -5.24
N LEU A 157 2.65 9.58 -5.26
CA LEU A 157 3.66 10.08 -4.33
C LEU A 157 3.14 10.05 -2.88
N VAL A 158 3.30 11.15 -2.15
CA VAL A 158 2.58 11.49 -0.94
C VAL A 158 1.76 12.74 -1.23
N CYS A 159 0.43 12.64 -1.17
CA CYS A 159 -0.47 13.74 -1.53
C CYS A 159 -0.81 14.70 -0.39
N GLY A 160 -0.52 14.36 0.87
CA GLY A 160 -0.96 15.16 2.03
C GLY A 160 -2.42 14.87 2.41
N ASP A 161 -2.97 15.73 3.29
CA ASP A 161 -4.31 15.58 3.87
C ASP A 161 -5.47 15.72 2.87
#